data_AF-A0A937UMK7-F1
#
_entry.id   AF-A0A937UMK7-F1
#
_cell.length_a   1.000
_cell.length_b   1.000
_cell.length_c   1.000
_cell.angle_alpha   90.00
_cell.angle_beta   90.00
_cell.angle_gamma   90.00
#
_symmetry.space_group_name_H-M   'P 1'
#
loop_
_entity.id
_entity.type
_entity.pdbx_description
1 polymer ?
#
loop_
_entity_poly.entity_id
_entity_poly.type
_entity_poly.pdbx_seq_one_letter_code
_entity_poly.pdbx_strand_id
1 'polypeptide(L)'
;RSLERIWLDHMRQWVNRKMHPLENMPDYGREITHIVSDVALLLLLDDPQRSRETLLLRFVQKGIDYYGVVRSDGNLWIANGGHNSGRKWPILFAGLLLNHDGMMRVKATFQEDQQTYYGKGSRGQKALWTIAPGNANRCHEEADPDTWATFGDQRGNNGLKAEGYRKLNGPTWVGQALAARLTGMTDYWNHPPFFDYVDRWWRETQSARPFVKAMWTLYRDRADAIGKRGRPQMNTDGHR
;
A
#
# COMPACT_ATOMS: atom_id res chain seq x y z
N ARG A 1 -14.27 13.77 -5.76
CA ARG A 1 -15.39 13.00 -5.20
C ARG A 1 -14.99 11.99 -4.15
N SER A 2 -14.24 10.93 -4.44
CA SER A 2 -14.02 9.84 -3.46
C SER A 2 -13.34 10.22 -2.12
N LEU A 3 -12.78 11.43 -1.99
CA LEU A 3 -12.15 11.93 -0.78
C LEU A 3 -12.92 13.10 -0.13
N GLU A 4 -14.15 13.37 -0.57
CA GLU A 4 -14.93 14.53 -0.10
C GLU A 4 -15.46 14.38 1.33
N ARG A 5 -15.71 13.15 1.77
CA ARG A 5 -16.22 12.83 3.12
C ARG A 5 -15.36 11.76 3.79
N ILE A 6 -15.83 11.24 4.92
CA ILE A 6 -15.16 10.21 5.71
C ILE A 6 -14.97 8.88 4.95
N TRP A 7 -13.82 8.25 5.14
CA TRP A 7 -13.66 6.80 4.96
C TRP A 7 -13.63 6.18 6.35
N LEU A 8 -14.63 5.34 6.63
CA LEU A 8 -14.84 4.78 7.96
C LEU A 8 -14.28 3.35 8.00
N ASP A 9 -13.31 3.13 8.89
CA ASP A 9 -12.76 1.81 9.19
C ASP A 9 -12.82 1.63 10.72
N HIS A 10 -13.53 0.60 11.20
CA HIS A 10 -13.63 0.31 12.65
C HIS A 10 -13.78 -1.18 12.98
N MET A 11 -14.08 -2.03 11.99
CA MET A 11 -14.17 -3.47 12.20
C MET A 11 -12.98 -4.20 11.61
N ARG A 12 -12.56 -5.29 12.24
CA ARG A 12 -11.54 -6.18 11.70
C ARG A 12 -12.12 -6.99 10.53
N GLN A 13 -11.21 -7.58 9.75
CA GLN A 13 -11.55 -8.56 8.71
C GLN A 13 -12.40 -8.00 7.56
N TRP A 14 -12.87 -8.90 6.70
CA TRP A 14 -13.56 -8.54 5.47
C TRP A 14 -14.92 -7.89 5.73
N VAL A 15 -15.51 -8.09 6.91
CA VAL A 15 -16.80 -7.53 7.31
C VAL A 15 -16.77 -6.01 7.47
N ASN A 16 -15.58 -5.42 7.63
CA ASN A 16 -15.40 -3.96 7.64
C ASN A 16 -16.00 -3.27 6.41
N ARG A 17 -16.05 -3.96 5.27
CA ARG A 17 -16.72 -3.44 4.06
C ARG A 17 -18.20 -3.11 4.26
N LYS A 18 -18.88 -3.83 5.17
CA LYS A 18 -20.32 -3.66 5.44
C LYS A 18 -20.66 -2.34 6.11
N MET A 19 -19.66 -1.64 6.65
CA MET A 19 -19.81 -0.33 7.26
C MET A 19 -19.19 0.80 6.43
N HIS A 20 -18.62 0.50 5.26
CA HIS A 20 -18.07 1.52 4.37
C HIS A 20 -19.19 2.44 3.86
N PRO A 21 -19.09 3.77 4.01
CA PRO A 21 -20.13 4.70 3.57
C PRO A 21 -20.36 4.61 2.05
N LEU A 22 -21.56 4.18 1.64
CA LEU A 22 -21.90 3.92 0.24
C LEU A 22 -21.64 5.12 -0.70
N GLU A 23 -21.84 6.34 -0.21
CA GLU A 23 -21.71 7.56 -1.03
C GLU A 23 -20.29 8.09 -1.17
N ASN A 24 -19.31 7.56 -0.42
CA ASN A 24 -17.99 8.20 -0.35
C ASN A 24 -16.80 7.26 -0.18
N MET A 25 -17.03 5.98 0.13
CA MET A 25 -15.96 5.00 0.30
C MET A 25 -16.24 3.79 -0.60
N PRO A 26 -15.29 3.37 -1.45
CA PRO A 26 -15.45 2.10 -2.15
C PRO A 26 -15.54 0.95 -1.15
N ASP A 27 -16.38 -0.04 -1.46
CA ASP A 27 -16.64 -1.20 -0.59
C ASP A 27 -15.44 -2.17 -0.50
N TYR A 28 -14.53 -2.16 -1.48
CA TYR A 28 -13.47 -3.16 -1.54
C TYR A 28 -12.07 -2.56 -1.60
N GLY A 29 -11.12 -3.23 -0.92
CA GLY A 29 -9.76 -2.74 -0.71
C GLY A 29 -9.00 -2.46 -2.00
N ARG A 30 -9.26 -3.22 -3.07
CA ARG A 30 -8.70 -2.96 -4.40
C ARG A 30 -9.03 -1.54 -4.89
N GLU A 31 -10.30 -1.17 -4.90
CA GLU A 31 -10.76 0.15 -5.36
C GLU A 31 -10.22 1.26 -4.47
N ILE A 32 -10.20 1.04 -3.16
CA ILE A 32 -9.63 1.99 -2.20
C ILE A 32 -8.16 2.24 -2.49
N THR A 33 -7.40 1.16 -2.69
CA THR A 33 -5.95 1.23 -2.94
C THR A 33 -5.67 1.84 -4.30
N HIS A 34 -6.50 1.60 -5.32
CA HIS A 34 -6.39 2.31 -6.60
C HIS A 34 -6.54 3.83 -6.45
N ILE A 35 -7.50 4.29 -5.66
CA ILE A 35 -7.67 5.73 -5.41
C ILE A 35 -6.44 6.28 -4.68
N VAL A 36 -5.97 5.58 -3.65
CA VAL A 36 -4.78 5.99 -2.89
C VAL A 36 -3.55 6.04 -3.79
N SER A 37 -3.34 5.04 -4.63
CA SER A 37 -2.23 4.97 -5.59
C SER A 37 -2.24 6.10 -6.62
N ASP A 38 -3.41 6.47 -7.14
CA ASP A 38 -3.54 7.58 -8.06
C ASP A 38 -3.27 8.92 -7.37
N VAL A 39 -3.94 9.17 -6.23
CA VAL A 39 -3.82 10.42 -5.48
C VAL A 39 -2.40 10.61 -4.95
N ALA A 40 -1.74 9.53 -4.51
CA ALA A 40 -0.36 9.52 -4.05
C ALA A 40 0.61 10.14 -5.06
N LEU A 41 0.40 9.86 -6.36
CA LEU A 41 1.24 10.40 -7.43
C LEU A 41 0.74 11.75 -7.94
N LEU A 42 -0.58 11.92 -8.02
CA LEU A 42 -1.20 13.17 -8.48
C LEU A 42 -0.81 14.36 -7.59
N LEU A 43 -0.66 14.15 -6.28
CA LEU A 43 -0.26 15.18 -5.33
C LEU A 43 1.24 15.51 -5.36
N LEU A 44 2.05 14.75 -6.10
CA LEU A 44 3.49 15.03 -6.28
C LEU A 44 3.80 15.79 -7.57
N LEU A 45 2.79 16.02 -8.42
CA LEU A 45 2.94 16.83 -9.62
C LEU A 45 2.79 18.31 -9.27
N ASP A 46 3.67 19.17 -9.80
CA ASP A 46 3.63 20.62 -9.60
C ASP A 46 2.23 21.21 -9.80
N ASP A 47 1.80 22.04 -8.85
CA ASP A 47 0.47 22.66 -8.84
C ASP A 47 0.54 24.18 -8.62
N PRO A 48 1.17 24.94 -9.54
CA PRO A 48 1.41 26.37 -9.34
C PRO A 48 0.13 27.19 -9.15
N GLN A 49 -0.99 26.75 -9.74
CA GLN A 49 -2.30 27.38 -9.58
C GLN A 49 -3.08 26.87 -8.36
N ARG A 50 -2.51 25.98 -7.54
CA ARG A 50 -3.16 25.36 -6.37
C ARG A 50 -4.51 24.68 -6.67
N SER A 51 -4.69 24.21 -7.90
CA SER A 51 -5.91 23.56 -8.37
C SER A 51 -6.27 22.28 -7.60
N ARG A 52 -5.30 21.67 -6.91
CA ARG A 52 -5.40 20.44 -6.13
C ARG A 52 -5.25 20.67 -4.62
N GLU A 53 -5.23 21.91 -4.14
CA GLU A 53 -5.12 22.21 -2.70
C GLU A 53 -6.23 21.53 -1.89
N THR A 54 -7.48 21.56 -2.37
CA THR A 54 -8.58 20.84 -1.70
C THR A 54 -8.36 19.33 -1.66
N LEU A 55 -7.79 18.73 -2.72
CA LEU A 55 -7.46 17.31 -2.75
C LEU A 55 -6.36 16.98 -1.74
N LEU A 56 -5.32 17.82 -1.68
CA LEU A 56 -4.21 17.71 -0.74
C LEU A 56 -4.73 17.69 0.71
N LEU A 57 -5.52 18.69 1.09
CA LEU A 57 -6.09 18.82 2.44
C LEU A 57 -6.92 17.60 2.82
N ARG A 58 -7.77 17.11 1.91
CA ARG A 58 -8.59 15.91 2.14
C ARG A 58 -7.76 14.64 2.29
N PHE A 59 -6.68 14.51 1.52
CA PHE A 59 -5.79 13.35 1.62
C PHE A 59 -4.95 13.38 2.91
N VAL A 60 -4.52 14.57 3.35
CA VAL A 60 -3.89 14.77 4.67
C VAL A 60 -4.87 14.44 5.79
N GLN A 61 -6.10 14.96 5.74
CA GLN A 61 -7.13 14.64 6.74
C GLN A 61 -7.37 13.14 6.84
N LYS A 62 -7.43 12.42 5.71
CA LYS A 62 -7.52 10.95 5.72
C LYS A 62 -6.36 10.30 6.49
N GLY A 63 -5.14 10.78 6.30
CA GLY A 63 -3.98 10.29 7.03
C GLY A 63 -4.12 10.51 8.54
N ILE A 64 -4.63 11.66 8.96
CA ILE A 64 -4.94 11.98 10.36
C ILE A 64 -6.00 11.01 10.92
N ASP A 65 -7.11 10.83 10.19
CA ASP A 65 -8.20 9.94 10.60
C ASP A 65 -7.70 8.51 10.77
N TYR A 66 -6.94 8.00 9.78
CA TYR A 66 -6.35 6.66 9.83
C TYR A 66 -5.31 6.50 10.94
N TYR A 67 -4.54 7.53 11.25
CA TYR A 67 -3.68 7.49 12.41
C TYR A 67 -4.48 7.40 13.72
N GLY A 68 -5.62 8.10 13.82
CA GLY A 68 -6.58 7.93 14.91
C GLY A 68 -7.12 6.50 15.02
N VAL A 69 -7.44 5.86 13.89
CA VAL A 69 -7.89 4.45 13.85
C VAL A 69 -6.82 3.51 14.40
N VAL A 70 -5.56 3.64 13.99
CA VAL A 70 -4.43 2.85 14.53
C VAL A 70 -4.35 2.95 16.06
N ARG A 71 -4.63 4.13 16.63
CA ARG A 71 -4.60 4.34 18.08
C ARG A 71 -5.75 3.65 18.82
N SER A 72 -6.86 3.38 18.14
CA SER A 72 -7.97 2.59 18.70
C SER A 72 -7.76 1.08 18.54
N ASP A 73 -7.26 0.64 17.39
CA ASP A 73 -6.87 -0.75 17.13
C ASP A 73 -5.74 -0.83 16.09
N GLY A 74 -4.52 -1.09 16.55
CA GLY A 74 -3.35 -1.24 15.68
C GLY A 74 -3.36 -2.50 14.81
N ASN A 75 -4.31 -3.41 15.00
CA ASN A 75 -4.45 -4.65 14.23
C ASN A 75 -5.64 -4.66 13.25
N LEU A 76 -6.19 -3.48 12.92
CA LEU A 76 -7.41 -3.40 12.11
C LEU A 76 -7.18 -3.86 10.65
N TRP A 77 -6.03 -3.46 10.08
CA TRP A 77 -5.73 -3.67 8.65
C TRP A 77 -4.72 -4.79 8.40
N ILE A 78 -4.87 -5.91 9.11
CA ILE A 78 -4.11 -7.13 8.81
C ILE A 78 -4.30 -7.60 7.36
N ALA A 79 -3.38 -8.42 6.87
CA ALA A 79 -3.52 -9.10 5.59
C ALA A 79 -4.79 -9.94 5.53
N ASN A 80 -5.64 -9.63 4.55
CA ASN A 80 -6.92 -10.29 4.40
C ASN A 80 -7.30 -10.34 2.91
N GLY A 81 -6.52 -11.05 2.11
CA GLY A 81 -6.77 -11.18 0.68
C GLY A 81 -6.67 -9.84 -0.04
N GLY A 82 -7.79 -9.21 -0.40
CA GLY A 82 -7.84 -7.92 -1.10
C GLY A 82 -8.57 -6.82 -0.34
N HIS A 83 -8.80 -6.98 0.97
CA HIS A 83 -9.71 -6.12 1.73
C HIS A 83 -9.06 -4.87 2.33
N ASN A 84 -7.83 -4.96 2.84
CA ASN A 84 -7.31 -3.97 3.80
C ASN A 84 -6.15 -3.10 3.27
N SER A 85 -5.72 -3.27 2.01
CA SER A 85 -4.71 -2.41 1.39
C SER A 85 -5.14 -0.94 1.32
N GLY A 86 -4.17 -0.03 1.21
CA GLY A 86 -4.35 1.39 0.92
C GLY A 86 -4.39 2.31 2.15
N ARG A 87 -4.11 1.80 3.37
CA ARG A 87 -4.19 2.62 4.60
C ARG A 87 -2.87 3.16 5.10
N LYS A 88 -1.75 2.50 4.78
CA LYS A 88 -0.44 2.91 5.28
C LYS A 88 0.04 4.22 4.66
N TRP A 89 -0.03 4.32 3.33
CA TRP A 89 0.49 5.50 2.62
C TRP A 89 -0.15 6.83 3.05
N PRO A 90 -1.49 6.96 3.17
CA PRO A 90 -2.10 8.22 3.63
C PRO A 90 -1.57 8.70 4.99
N ILE A 91 -1.32 7.78 5.94
CA ILE A 91 -0.76 8.13 7.25
C ILE A 91 0.67 8.67 7.10
N LEU A 92 1.52 7.96 6.35
CA LEU A 92 2.91 8.38 6.13
C LEU A 92 2.98 9.72 5.39
N PHE A 93 2.15 9.91 4.37
CA PHE A 93 2.10 11.14 3.57
C PHE A 93 1.64 12.35 4.41
N ALA A 94 0.61 12.17 5.24
CA ALA A 94 0.19 13.21 6.18
C ALA A 94 1.28 13.50 7.21
N GLY A 95 1.95 12.46 7.73
CA GLY A 95 3.10 12.61 8.63
C GLY A 95 4.24 13.41 8.01
N LEU A 96 4.54 13.18 6.74
CA LEU A 96 5.56 13.93 5.99
C LEU A 96 5.21 15.42 5.90
N LEU A 97 3.97 15.76 5.50
CA LEU A 97 3.55 17.15 5.33
C LEU A 97 3.38 17.91 6.64
N LEU A 98 3.00 17.21 7.71
CA LEU A 98 2.81 17.79 9.04
C LEU A 98 4.08 17.71 9.91
N ASN A 99 5.17 17.13 9.38
CA ASN A 99 6.39 16.81 10.12
C ASN A 99 6.11 16.04 11.44
N HIS A 100 5.18 15.09 11.40
CA HIS A 100 4.72 14.36 12.59
C HIS A 100 5.37 12.96 12.68
N ASP A 101 6.34 12.83 13.58
CA ASP A 101 7.16 11.63 13.73
C ASP A 101 6.35 10.34 13.91
N GLY A 102 5.37 10.34 14.82
CA GLY A 102 4.57 9.14 15.10
C GLY A 102 3.72 8.66 13.91
N MET A 103 3.41 9.55 12.96
CA MET A 103 2.69 9.19 11.73
C MET A 103 3.67 8.65 10.69
N MET A 104 4.82 9.29 10.52
CA MET A 104 5.89 8.80 9.65
C MET A 104 6.47 7.45 10.11
N ARG A 105 6.43 7.16 11.41
CA ARG A 105 6.90 5.90 12.02
C ARG A 105 5.76 5.08 12.61
N VAL A 106 4.56 5.18 12.02
CA VAL A 106 3.35 4.51 12.52
C VAL A 106 3.57 3.01 12.71
N LYS A 107 3.18 2.49 13.89
CA LYS A 107 3.27 1.07 14.25
C LYS A 107 1.87 0.45 14.30
N ALA A 108 1.55 -0.33 13.27
CA ALA A 108 0.30 -1.08 13.14
C ALA A 108 0.51 -2.24 12.17
N THR A 109 -0.48 -3.12 12.04
CA THR A 109 -0.51 -4.09 10.94
C THR A 109 -1.10 -3.45 9.70
N PHE A 110 -0.38 -3.54 8.59
CA PHE A 110 -0.86 -3.15 7.28
C PHE A 110 -0.81 -4.34 6.33
N GLN A 111 -1.82 -4.45 5.47
CA GLN A 111 -1.93 -5.54 4.52
C GLN A 111 -0.74 -5.56 3.55
N GLU A 112 -0.29 -4.40 3.08
CA GLU A 112 0.88 -4.27 2.21
C GLU A 112 2.13 -4.93 2.81
N ASP A 113 2.33 -4.75 4.12
CA ASP A 113 3.49 -5.29 4.81
C ASP A 113 3.32 -6.79 5.06
N GLN A 114 2.15 -7.21 5.55
CA GLN A 114 1.90 -8.62 5.88
C GLN A 114 1.74 -9.54 4.66
N GLN A 115 1.48 -8.98 3.49
CA GLN A 115 1.37 -9.74 2.25
C GLN A 115 2.66 -9.78 1.43
N THR A 116 3.75 -9.14 1.87
CA THR A 116 5.02 -9.16 1.16
C THR A 116 6.16 -9.59 2.08
N TYR A 117 7.00 -10.49 1.62
CA TYR A 117 8.08 -11.07 2.43
C TYR A 117 9.27 -11.49 1.56
N TYR A 118 10.41 -11.73 2.18
CA TYR A 118 11.52 -12.39 1.50
C TYR A 118 11.43 -13.90 1.70
N GLY A 119 11.53 -14.65 0.60
CA GLY A 119 11.49 -16.11 0.60
C GLY A 119 12.22 -16.68 -0.61
N LYS A 120 11.99 -17.97 -0.88
CA LYS A 120 12.57 -18.67 -2.04
C LYS A 120 11.43 -19.07 -2.98
N GLY A 121 11.10 -18.18 -3.91
CA GLY A 121 10.08 -18.45 -4.92
C GLY A 121 10.46 -19.65 -5.79
N SER A 122 9.45 -20.38 -6.28
CA SER A 122 9.64 -21.60 -7.06
C SER A 122 10.44 -21.38 -8.35
N ARG A 123 10.50 -20.14 -8.85
CA ARG A 123 11.31 -19.75 -10.02
C ARG A 123 12.46 -18.81 -9.66
N GLY A 124 12.92 -18.84 -8.41
CA GLY A 124 14.07 -18.06 -7.92
C GLY A 124 13.75 -16.62 -7.51
N GLN A 125 12.47 -16.22 -7.45
CA GLN A 125 12.08 -14.91 -6.94
C GLN A 125 12.44 -14.77 -5.45
N LYS A 126 12.91 -13.59 -5.04
CA LYS A 126 13.27 -13.31 -3.63
C LYS A 126 12.15 -12.60 -2.86
N ALA A 127 11.63 -11.49 -3.40
CA ALA A 127 10.53 -10.75 -2.78
C ALA A 127 9.21 -11.38 -3.23
N LEU A 128 8.51 -12.04 -2.30
CA LEU A 128 7.33 -12.86 -2.55
C LEU A 128 6.05 -12.21 -2.01
N TRP A 129 4.91 -12.73 -2.46
CA TRP A 129 3.59 -12.36 -1.97
C TRP A 129 2.88 -13.51 -1.25
N THR A 130 2.10 -13.20 -0.23
CA THR A 130 1.23 -14.13 0.48
C THR A 130 -0.17 -13.56 0.67
N ILE A 131 -1.20 -14.41 0.68
CA ILE A 131 -2.58 -13.95 0.91
C ILE A 131 -2.79 -13.43 2.32
N ALA A 132 -2.16 -14.07 3.31
CA ALA A 132 -2.10 -13.70 4.70
C ALA A 132 -1.15 -14.66 5.44
N PRO A 133 -0.39 -14.21 6.45
CA PRO A 133 0.58 -15.06 7.17
C PRO A 133 -0.02 -16.32 7.81
N GLY A 134 -1.30 -16.32 8.18
CA GLY A 134 -1.99 -17.47 8.78
C GLY A 134 -2.71 -18.39 7.79
N ASN A 135 -2.69 -18.10 6.48
CA ASN A 135 -3.45 -18.89 5.51
C ASN A 135 -2.77 -20.23 5.20
N ALA A 136 -3.57 -21.24 4.80
CA ALA A 136 -3.08 -22.55 4.40
C ALA A 136 -2.23 -22.51 3.13
N ASN A 137 -2.55 -21.61 2.20
CA ASN A 137 -1.82 -21.41 0.94
C ASN A 137 -0.81 -20.25 1.02
N ARG A 138 -0.37 -19.85 2.23
CA ARG A 138 0.48 -18.66 2.43
C ARG A 138 1.83 -18.70 1.69
N CYS A 139 2.34 -19.88 1.37
CA CYS A 139 3.61 -20.08 0.66
C CYS A 139 3.39 -20.47 -0.81
N HIS A 140 2.26 -20.11 -1.43
CA HIS A 140 1.97 -20.58 -2.80
C HIS A 140 3.05 -20.16 -3.80
N GLU A 141 3.68 -18.99 -3.65
CA GLU A 141 4.79 -18.58 -4.53
C GLU A 141 6.08 -19.41 -4.37
N GLU A 142 6.24 -20.12 -3.25
CA GLU A 142 7.37 -21.04 -3.02
C GLU A 142 7.10 -22.42 -3.62
N ALA A 143 5.83 -22.75 -3.89
CA ALA A 143 5.42 -23.99 -4.53
C ALA A 143 5.48 -23.89 -6.07
N ASP A 144 5.67 -25.03 -6.72
CA ASP A 144 5.57 -25.15 -8.17
C ASP A 144 4.16 -24.72 -8.63
N PRO A 145 4.01 -23.77 -9.57
CA PRO A 145 2.71 -23.34 -10.07
C PRO A 145 1.82 -24.48 -10.57
N ASP A 146 2.39 -25.58 -11.06
CA ASP A 146 1.62 -26.75 -11.52
C ASP A 146 0.90 -27.47 -10.35
N THR A 147 1.34 -27.23 -9.11
CA THR A 147 0.71 -27.77 -7.89
C THR A 147 -0.32 -26.84 -7.26
N TRP A 148 -0.48 -25.61 -7.75
CA TRP A 148 -1.33 -24.60 -7.11
C TRP A 148 -2.80 -25.00 -6.96
N ALA A 149 -3.31 -25.90 -7.80
CA ALA A 149 -4.68 -26.38 -7.70
C ALA A 149 -4.93 -27.22 -6.45
N THR A 150 -3.91 -27.97 -6.00
CA THR A 150 -3.97 -28.91 -4.88
C THR A 150 -3.15 -28.46 -3.66
N PHE A 151 -2.30 -27.43 -3.80
CA PHE A 151 -1.55 -26.83 -2.71
C PHE A 151 -2.44 -25.92 -1.85
N GLY A 152 -2.70 -26.30 -0.59
CA GLY A 152 -3.51 -25.52 0.35
C GLY A 152 -4.38 -26.39 1.25
N ASP A 153 -5.61 -25.94 1.56
CA ASP A 153 -6.59 -26.71 2.34
C ASP A 153 -7.77 -27.25 1.53
N GLN A 154 -8.51 -28.20 2.12
CA GLN A 154 -9.69 -28.83 1.50
C GLN A 154 -10.91 -27.90 1.38
N ARG A 155 -10.86 -26.68 1.93
CA ARG A 155 -11.95 -25.69 1.86
C ARG A 155 -11.83 -24.78 0.63
N GLY A 156 -10.94 -25.12 -0.30
CA GLY A 156 -10.68 -24.34 -1.50
C GLY A 156 -9.78 -23.12 -1.27
N ASN A 157 -9.07 -23.04 -0.13
CA ASN A 157 -7.97 -22.09 0.02
C ASN A 157 -6.69 -22.68 -0.55
N ASN A 158 -6.59 -22.68 -1.88
CA ASN A 158 -5.46 -23.24 -2.62
C ASN A 158 -4.58 -22.16 -3.27
N GLY A 159 -3.45 -22.56 -3.85
CA GLY A 159 -2.50 -21.68 -4.53
C GLY A 159 -3.13 -20.86 -5.66
N LEU A 160 -4.08 -21.43 -6.41
CA LEU A 160 -4.79 -20.69 -7.47
C LEU A 160 -5.59 -19.50 -6.92
N LYS A 161 -6.27 -19.71 -5.79
CA LYS A 161 -7.00 -18.64 -5.09
C LYS A 161 -6.03 -17.55 -4.60
N ALA A 162 -4.90 -17.95 -4.01
CA ALA A 162 -3.88 -17.00 -3.57
C ALA A 162 -3.33 -16.16 -4.75
N GLU A 163 -3.00 -16.79 -5.88
CA GLU A 163 -2.55 -16.07 -7.07
C GLU A 163 -3.63 -15.12 -7.62
N GLY A 164 -4.91 -15.49 -7.55
CA GLY A 164 -6.02 -14.60 -7.88
C GLY A 164 -6.01 -13.31 -7.04
N TYR A 165 -5.80 -13.43 -5.73
CA TYR A 165 -5.64 -12.26 -4.85
C TYR A 165 -4.35 -11.50 -5.08
N ARG A 166 -3.24 -12.18 -5.43
CA ARG A 166 -2.00 -11.51 -5.81
C ARG A 166 -2.23 -10.58 -7.01
N LYS A 167 -2.89 -11.10 -8.06
CA LYS A 167 -3.20 -10.36 -9.28
C LYS A 167 -4.16 -9.20 -9.07
N LEU A 168 -4.99 -9.31 -8.03
CA LEU A 168 -5.93 -8.28 -7.60
C LEU A 168 -5.21 -7.14 -6.85
N ASN A 169 -4.24 -7.44 -5.98
CA ASN A 169 -3.52 -6.44 -5.18
C ASN A 169 -2.37 -5.78 -5.94
N GLY A 170 -1.55 -6.56 -6.65
CA GLY A 170 -0.35 -6.09 -7.34
C GLY A 170 -0.49 -4.77 -8.10
N PRO A 171 -1.48 -4.60 -9.01
CA PRO A 171 -1.57 -3.39 -9.82
C PRO A 171 -1.99 -2.15 -9.01
N THR A 172 -2.55 -2.34 -7.81
CA THR A 172 -3.00 -1.25 -6.95
C THR A 172 -1.85 -0.63 -6.14
N TRP A 173 -0.75 -1.35 -5.93
CA TRP A 173 0.35 -0.90 -5.07
C TRP A 173 1.39 -0.05 -5.79
N VAL A 174 1.43 -0.10 -7.12
CA VAL A 174 2.47 0.52 -7.96
C VAL A 174 2.63 2.01 -7.68
N GLY A 175 1.53 2.77 -7.60
CA GLY A 175 1.61 4.22 -7.43
C GLY A 175 1.98 4.65 -6.02
N GLN A 176 1.46 3.99 -4.98
CA GLN A 176 1.86 4.32 -3.59
C GLN A 176 3.33 3.95 -3.32
N ALA A 177 3.82 2.85 -3.90
CA ALA A 177 5.24 2.50 -3.80
C ALA A 177 6.12 3.54 -4.50
N LEU A 178 5.75 3.97 -5.71
CA LEU A 178 6.48 5.02 -6.43
C LEU A 178 6.45 6.35 -5.70
N ALA A 179 5.30 6.74 -5.13
CA ALA A 179 5.18 7.98 -4.36
C ALA A 179 6.07 7.96 -3.10
N ALA A 180 6.10 6.84 -2.38
CA ALA A 180 7.01 6.66 -1.24
C ALA A 180 8.48 6.74 -1.66
N ARG A 181 8.86 6.20 -2.83
CA ARG A 181 10.22 6.34 -3.37
C ARG A 181 10.53 7.80 -3.73
N LEU A 182 9.65 8.48 -4.46
CA LEU A 182 9.83 9.87 -4.91
C LEU A 182 9.95 10.88 -3.75
N THR A 183 9.35 10.57 -2.61
CA THR A 183 9.38 11.39 -1.39
C THR A 183 10.47 10.97 -0.40
N GLY A 184 11.22 9.90 -0.68
CA GLY A 184 12.25 9.37 0.21
C GLY A 184 11.70 8.65 1.46
N MET A 185 10.40 8.35 1.49
CA MET A 185 9.67 7.74 2.60
C MET A 185 9.82 6.21 2.70
N THR A 186 10.65 5.58 1.88
CA THR A 186 10.89 4.12 1.93
C THR A 186 11.40 3.66 3.30
N ASP A 187 12.28 4.44 3.93
CA ASP A 187 12.87 4.11 5.24
C ASP A 187 11.84 4.28 6.36
N TYR A 188 10.93 5.25 6.22
CA TYR A 188 9.81 5.48 7.13
C TYR A 188 8.71 4.42 6.97
N TRP A 189 8.46 3.97 5.74
CA TRP A 189 7.61 2.80 5.49
C TRP A 189 8.20 1.54 6.14
N ASN A 190 9.53 1.41 6.17
CA ASN A 190 10.26 0.38 6.91
C ASN A 190 9.83 -1.07 6.57
N HIS A 191 9.56 -1.35 5.30
CA HIS A 191 9.27 -2.70 4.84
C HIS A 191 9.83 -2.96 3.43
N PRO A 192 11.14 -3.24 3.30
CA PRO A 192 11.79 -3.48 2.02
C PRO A 192 11.13 -4.54 1.12
N PRO A 193 10.58 -5.67 1.63
CA PRO A 193 9.92 -6.66 0.79
C PRO A 193 8.77 -6.09 -0.05
N PHE A 194 8.03 -5.10 0.45
CA PHE A 194 6.95 -4.47 -0.31
C PHE A 194 7.48 -3.78 -1.57
N PHE A 195 8.55 -3.00 -1.43
CA PHE A 195 9.11 -2.24 -2.53
C PHE A 195 9.75 -3.14 -3.59
N ASP A 196 10.51 -4.15 -3.15
CA ASP A 196 11.13 -5.12 -4.06
C ASP A 196 10.09 -5.99 -4.76
N TYR A 197 9.01 -6.32 -4.06
CA TYR A 197 7.87 -7.04 -4.63
C TYR A 197 7.16 -6.21 -5.69
N VAL A 198 6.89 -4.92 -5.46
CA VAL A 198 6.25 -4.05 -6.45
C VAL A 198 7.12 -3.91 -7.71
N ASP A 199 8.44 -3.79 -7.56
CA ASP A 199 9.37 -3.79 -8.71
C ASP A 199 9.31 -5.10 -9.48
N ARG A 200 9.21 -6.24 -8.76
CA ARG A 200 9.04 -7.56 -9.37
C ARG A 200 7.72 -7.67 -10.12
N TRP A 201 6.62 -7.28 -9.49
CA TRP A 201 5.28 -7.23 -10.08
C TRP A 201 5.28 -6.44 -11.39
N TRP A 202 5.94 -5.27 -11.38
CA TRP A 202 6.04 -4.43 -12.57
C TRP A 202 6.81 -5.13 -13.70
N ARG A 203 7.97 -5.74 -13.40
CA ARG A 203 8.74 -6.50 -14.40
C ARG A 203 7.95 -7.66 -14.99
N GLU A 204 7.17 -8.36 -14.17
CA GLU A 204 6.38 -9.52 -14.59
C GLU A 204 5.16 -9.14 -15.43
N THR A 205 4.49 -8.03 -15.11
CA THR A 205 3.12 -7.78 -15.59
C THR A 205 2.93 -6.46 -16.31
N GLN A 206 3.76 -5.45 -16.00
CA GLN A 206 3.56 -4.05 -16.40
C GLN A 206 2.12 -3.54 -16.17
N SER A 207 1.47 -4.08 -15.14
CA SER A 207 0.06 -3.88 -14.85
C SER A 207 -0.13 -2.86 -13.73
N ALA A 208 -0.80 -1.76 -14.07
CA ALA A 208 -1.26 -0.69 -13.20
C ALA A 208 -2.33 0.12 -13.95
N ARG A 209 -2.98 1.08 -13.30
CA ARG A 209 -3.86 2.03 -13.99
C ARG A 209 -3.06 2.90 -14.97
N PRO A 210 -3.64 3.38 -16.09
CA PRO A 210 -2.90 4.09 -17.14
C PRO A 210 -2.04 5.25 -16.65
N PHE A 211 -2.60 6.10 -15.77
CA PHE A 211 -1.86 7.22 -15.17
C PHE A 211 -0.66 6.74 -14.34
N VAL A 212 -0.86 5.75 -13.47
CA VAL A 212 0.21 5.16 -12.64
C VAL A 212 1.28 4.51 -13.50
N LYS A 213 0.89 3.80 -14.57
CA LYS A 213 1.80 3.23 -15.56
C LYS A 213 2.67 4.30 -16.22
N ALA A 214 2.09 5.41 -16.65
CA ALA A 214 2.84 6.53 -17.23
C ALA A 214 3.84 7.13 -16.23
N MET A 215 3.40 7.36 -14.99
CA MET A 215 4.28 7.86 -13.93
C MET A 215 5.41 6.89 -13.60
N TRP A 216 5.12 5.59 -13.50
CA TRP A 216 6.13 4.57 -13.23
C TRP A 216 7.19 4.53 -14.33
N THR A 217 6.78 4.46 -15.59
CA THR A 217 7.71 4.46 -16.73
C THR A 217 8.59 5.71 -16.75
N LEU A 218 8.05 6.88 -16.40
CA LEU A 218 8.79 8.15 -16.46
C LEU A 218 9.75 8.36 -15.28
N TYR A 219 9.40 7.85 -14.09
CA TYR A 219 10.08 8.24 -12.85
C TYR A 219 10.79 7.11 -12.12
N ARG A 220 10.41 5.84 -12.32
CA ARG A 220 10.89 4.75 -11.44
C ARG A 220 12.41 4.67 -11.36
N ASP A 221 13.11 4.74 -12.50
CA ASP A 221 14.57 4.58 -12.56
C ASP A 221 15.34 5.66 -11.76
N ARG A 222 14.74 6.83 -11.60
CA ARG A 222 15.30 7.96 -10.85
C ARG A 222 14.59 8.23 -9.52
N ALA A 223 13.53 7.50 -9.19
CA ALA A 223 12.67 7.79 -8.05
C ALA A 223 13.42 7.80 -6.72
N ASP A 224 14.26 6.78 -6.49
CA ASP A 224 15.05 6.68 -5.25
C ASP A 224 16.09 7.82 -5.13
N ALA A 225 16.67 8.25 -6.25
CA ALA A 225 17.61 9.36 -6.29
C ALA A 225 16.92 10.73 -6.10
N ILE A 226 15.67 10.87 -6.56
CA ILE A 226 14.84 12.05 -6.29
C ILE A 226 14.49 12.08 -4.80
N GLY A 227 13.97 10.97 -4.27
CA GLY A 227 13.57 10.88 -2.86
C GLY A 227 14.71 11.16 -1.88
N LYS A 228 15.91 10.65 -2.15
CA LYS A 228 17.10 10.95 -1.32
C LYS A 228 17.45 12.44 -1.28
N ARG A 229 17.25 13.18 -2.39
CA ARG A 229 17.52 14.62 -2.47
C ARG A 229 16.46 15.46 -1.77
N GLY A 230 15.21 15.00 -1.76
CA GLY A 230 14.07 15.69 -1.15
C GLY A 230 13.83 15.36 0.32
N ARG A 231 14.66 14.51 0.96
CA ARG A 231 14.49 14.17 2.38
C ARG A 231 14.57 15.45 3.24
N PRO A 232 13.59 15.67 4.14
CA PRO A 232 13.75 16.69 5.17
C PRO A 232 15.04 16.37 5.93
N GLN A 233 16.00 17.30 5.95
CA GLN A 233 17.06 17.22 6.95
C GLN A 233 16.37 17.38 8.31
N MET A 234 16.26 16.28 9.06
CA MET A 234 15.87 16.40 10.46
C MET A 234 17.00 17.19 11.12
N ASN A 235 16.73 18.44 11.48
CA ASN A 235 17.61 19.19 12.38
C ASN A 235 17.80 18.32 13.62
N THR A 236 19.03 17.84 13.80
CA THR A 236 19.47 17.15 15.02
C THR A 236 19.82 18.15 16.12
N ASP A 237 19.55 19.44 15.90
CA ASP A 237 19.72 20.49 16.89
C ASP A 237 18.51 20.57 17.83
N GLY A 238 18.65 19.86 18.96
CA GLY A 238 18.24 20.38 20.26
C GLY A 238 16.84 20.02 20.74
N HIS A 239 16.79 19.13 21.73
CA HIS A 239 16.58 19.60 23.09
C HIS A 239 17.39 18.76 24.08
N ARG A 240 18.03 19.50 24.99
CA ARG A 240 18.72 19.05 26.20
C ARG A 240 17.77 18.32 27.13
#